data_AF-A0A498HIW4-F1
#
_entry.id   AF-A0A498HIW4-F1
#
_cell.length_a   1.000
_cell.length_b   1.000
_cell.length_c   1.000
_cell.angle_alpha   90.00
_cell.angle_beta   90.00
_cell.angle_gamma   90.00
#
_symmetry.space_group_name_H-M   'P 1'
#
loop_
_entity.id
_entity.type
_entity.pdbx_description
1 polymer ?
#
loop_
_entity_poly.entity_id
_entity_poly.type
_entity_poly.pdbx_seq_one_letter_code
_entity_poly.pdbx_strand_id
1 'polypeptide(L)'
;MASKGVIASAVRALASSGSSASSTTFTRHLHASGGSKKIVGVFYKANEYAELNPNFLGSQERALGIRDWLESQGHEYIVTDDKEGPNCELEKHIEDLHVLITTPFHPAYVTAERIKKAKNLELLLTAGIGSDHIDLKAAAAAGLTVAEVTGSNVVSVAEDELMRILILVRNFVPGYQQIVTGEWNVAGIAHRAYDLEGKTVGTVGAGRIGRLLLQRLKPFNCNLLYHDRVKIDPELEQQTGAKFEEDLDAMLPKCDVIVVNTPLTEKTRGLFDKERIAKCKKGVLIVNNARGAIMDTQAVVDACSSGHIAGYSGDVWNPQPAPKDHPWRYMPNHAMTPHISGTTIDAQLRYAAGTKDMLDRYFKGEEFPAQNYIVKDEMAETRPAKRKPVFKKVDQLKPDTKGHTLVVKVVSSKMVMQKARPDGIQVRQVRIAECLVGDETGTIIFTARNDQVDLMTTGATVILRNAKIDMFKGSMRLAVDKWGRVEVTEPASFSVKEDNNLSLVEYELINVNELVNPGAGEVVNAV
;
A
#
# COMPACT_ATOMS: atom_id res chain seq x y z
N MET A 1 36.42 70.86 22.02
CA MET A 1 35.13 71.31 21.49
C MET A 1 34.09 70.27 21.94
N ALA A 2 33.34 70.51 23.01
CA ALA A 2 32.14 71.38 23.10
C ALA A 2 30.95 70.73 22.35
N SER A 3 30.13 69.93 23.05
CA SER A 3 28.84 70.33 23.68
C SER A 3 27.64 70.11 22.73
N LYS A 4 26.43 69.67 23.11
CA LYS A 4 25.69 69.53 24.41
C LYS A 4 25.01 68.12 24.38
N GLY A 5 24.40 67.52 25.42
CA GLY A 5 23.63 68.00 26.58
C GLY A 5 22.12 68.12 26.25
N VAL A 6 21.14 67.78 27.13
CA VAL A 6 21.20 67.27 28.53
C VAL A 6 19.79 66.86 29.06
N ILE A 7 19.65 65.79 29.90
CA ILE A 7 18.54 65.51 30.91
C ILE A 7 17.08 65.32 30.37
N ALA A 8 16.06 64.64 30.97
CA ALA A 8 15.78 63.85 32.21
C ALA A 8 14.90 62.60 31.87
N SER A 9 14.72 61.53 32.69
CA SER A 9 13.85 61.36 33.90
C SER A 9 12.35 61.72 33.68
N ALA A 10 11.30 61.01 34.15
CA ALA A 10 11.09 59.86 35.08
C ALA A 10 9.60 59.36 34.96
N VAL A 11 9.04 58.27 35.52
CA VAL A 11 9.49 57.00 36.17
C VAL A 11 8.26 56.02 36.33
N ARG A 12 8.47 54.70 36.51
CA ARG A 12 7.49 53.63 36.94
C ARG A 12 6.31 53.30 35.98
N ALA A 13 5.68 52.12 36.00
CA ALA A 13 5.98 50.81 36.63
C ALA A 13 5.23 49.62 35.93
N LEU A 14 5.71 48.40 36.19
CA LEU A 14 5.00 47.10 36.25
C LEU A 14 3.72 46.88 35.42
N ALA A 15 3.83 46.06 34.37
CA ALA A 15 2.76 45.18 33.90
C ALA A 15 3.37 43.88 33.33
N SER A 16 2.74 42.73 33.62
CA SER A 16 3.20 41.41 33.18
C SER A 16 2.27 40.80 32.14
N SER A 17 2.81 40.44 30.97
CA SER A 17 2.18 39.48 30.06
C SER A 17 3.27 38.75 29.27
N GLY A 18 3.14 37.42 29.15
CA GLY A 18 4.12 36.60 28.44
C GLY A 18 3.81 36.55 26.94
N SER A 19 4.82 36.80 26.10
CA SER A 19 4.74 36.50 24.67
C SER A 19 4.91 35.00 24.46
N SER A 20 3.82 34.32 24.09
CA SER A 20 3.91 32.94 23.59
C SER A 20 4.72 32.90 22.29
N ALA A 21 5.64 31.94 22.18
CA ALA A 21 6.34 31.69 20.93
C ALA A 21 5.34 31.15 19.89
N SER A 22 5.04 31.94 18.86
CA SER A 22 4.21 31.50 17.75
C SER A 22 5.02 30.57 16.86
N SER A 23 4.71 29.28 16.90
CA SER A 23 5.24 28.32 15.94
C SER A 23 4.63 28.59 14.57
N THR A 24 5.34 29.34 13.72
CA THR A 24 4.96 29.57 12.32
C THR A 24 5.16 28.29 11.51
N THR A 25 4.15 27.43 11.53
CA THR A 25 4.06 26.27 10.64
C THR A 25 3.90 26.76 9.21
N PHE A 26 5.00 26.81 8.46
CA PHE A 26 4.97 27.14 7.03
C PHE A 26 4.29 26.02 6.24
N THR A 27 3.09 26.28 5.74
CA THR A 27 2.37 25.37 4.82
C THR A 27 3.05 25.39 3.46
N ARG A 28 3.70 24.29 3.06
CA ARG A 28 4.27 24.12 1.71
C ARG A 28 3.17 23.68 0.73
N HIS A 29 2.41 24.62 0.20
CA HIS A 29 1.44 24.33 -0.86
C HIS A 29 2.15 23.88 -2.15
N LEU A 30 1.49 23.01 -2.93
CA LEU A 30 1.76 22.80 -4.36
C LEU A 30 1.34 24.03 -5.19
N HIS A 31 1.90 25.20 -4.86
CA HIS A 31 1.81 26.38 -5.71
C HIS A 31 2.83 26.27 -6.84
N ALA A 32 2.40 26.55 -8.07
CA ALA A 32 3.28 26.81 -9.20
C ALA A 32 4.11 28.09 -8.95
N SER A 33 5.22 27.95 -8.21
CA SER A 33 6.15 29.06 -7.97
C SER A 33 6.85 29.38 -9.29
N GLY A 34 6.56 30.55 -9.87
CA GLY A 34 7.12 31.02 -11.15
C GLY A 34 8.60 31.42 -11.07
N GLY A 35 9.45 30.51 -10.59
CA GLY A 35 10.89 30.65 -10.46
C GLY A 35 11.59 29.30 -10.66
N SER A 36 12.91 29.32 -10.84
CA SER A 36 13.70 28.11 -11.08
C SER A 36 13.55 27.10 -9.93
N LYS A 37 13.20 25.86 -10.26
CA LYS A 37 13.26 24.72 -9.34
C LYS A 37 14.61 24.01 -9.50
N LYS A 38 15.10 23.46 -8.38
CA LYS A 38 16.27 22.57 -8.34
C LYS A 38 15.83 21.11 -8.24
N ILE A 39 16.12 20.32 -9.26
CA ILE A 39 15.81 18.90 -9.36
C ILE A 39 17.09 18.10 -9.22
N VAL A 40 17.09 17.06 -8.39
CA VAL A 40 18.20 16.10 -8.26
C VAL A 40 17.71 14.72 -8.72
N GLY A 41 18.40 14.10 -9.67
CA GLY A 41 18.17 12.72 -10.10
C GLY A 41 19.22 11.76 -9.56
N VAL A 42 18.80 10.67 -8.93
CA VAL A 42 19.69 9.59 -8.46
C VAL A 42 19.43 8.31 -9.25
N PHE A 43 20.43 7.92 -10.04
CA PHE A 43 20.40 6.79 -10.97
C PHE A 43 21.74 6.04 -10.93
N TYR A 44 21.77 4.81 -11.43
CA TYR A 44 23.04 4.08 -11.59
C TYR A 44 23.83 4.61 -12.80
N LYS A 45 25.17 4.49 -12.77
CA LYS A 45 26.01 4.69 -13.96
C LYS A 45 25.78 3.56 -14.97
N ALA A 46 25.62 3.93 -16.23
CA ALA A 46 25.66 3.01 -17.37
C ALA A 46 27.02 2.97 -18.06
N ASN A 47 27.95 3.90 -17.80
CA ASN A 47 29.30 3.94 -18.39
C ASN A 47 29.25 3.71 -19.93
N GLU A 48 30.01 2.73 -20.44
CA GLU A 48 30.03 2.38 -21.87
C GLU A 48 28.66 1.92 -22.42
N TYR A 49 27.78 1.36 -21.59
CA TYR A 49 26.46 0.88 -22.01
C TYR A 49 25.50 2.02 -22.38
N ALA A 50 25.75 3.25 -21.90
CA ALA A 50 24.96 4.42 -22.27
C ALA A 50 25.07 4.72 -23.78
N GLU A 51 26.26 4.59 -24.34
CA GLU A 51 26.53 4.83 -25.78
C GLU A 51 26.13 3.64 -26.65
N LEU A 52 26.17 2.42 -26.12
CA LEU A 52 25.65 1.22 -26.82
C LEU A 52 24.12 1.23 -26.99
N ASN A 53 23.38 1.98 -26.16
CA ASN A 53 21.93 2.10 -26.30
C ASN A 53 21.41 3.49 -25.85
N PRO A 54 21.03 4.39 -26.78
CA PRO A 54 20.51 5.72 -26.42
C PRO A 54 19.19 5.68 -25.65
N ASN A 55 18.43 4.57 -25.72
CA ASN A 55 17.20 4.37 -24.96
C ASN A 55 17.43 3.89 -23.52
N PHE A 56 18.68 3.81 -23.05
CA PHE A 56 19.04 3.46 -21.66
C PHE A 56 18.79 4.64 -20.69
N LEU A 57 17.56 5.16 -20.70
CA LEU A 57 17.15 6.40 -20.03
C LEU A 57 17.32 6.39 -18.50
N GLY A 58 17.25 5.21 -17.87
CA GLY A 58 17.33 5.03 -16.41
C GLY A 58 18.70 5.25 -15.75
N SER A 59 19.67 5.80 -16.49
CA SER A 59 21.07 5.95 -16.12
C SER A 59 21.44 7.39 -15.74
N GLN A 60 22.58 7.60 -15.07
CA GLN A 60 23.13 8.94 -14.80
C GLN A 60 23.41 9.71 -16.10
N GLU A 61 23.89 9.00 -17.13
CA GLU A 61 24.36 9.53 -18.41
C GLU A 61 23.20 9.95 -19.32
N ARG A 62 22.08 9.21 -19.32
CA ARG A 62 20.88 9.56 -20.10
C ARG A 62 19.83 10.34 -19.30
N ALA A 63 19.88 10.31 -17.98
CA ALA A 63 19.12 11.19 -17.08
C ALA A 63 17.61 11.30 -17.40
N LEU A 64 16.96 10.16 -17.63
CA LEU A 64 15.56 10.01 -18.09
C LEU A 64 15.23 10.66 -19.45
N GLY A 65 16.20 11.20 -20.18
CA GLY A 65 15.97 11.98 -21.40
C GLY A 65 15.25 13.33 -21.16
N ILE A 66 15.31 13.86 -19.93
CA ILE A 66 14.56 15.08 -19.54
C ILE A 66 15.42 16.32 -19.31
N ARG A 67 16.76 16.25 -19.45
CA ARG A 67 17.69 17.36 -19.17
C ARG A 67 17.33 18.63 -19.94
N ASP A 68 17.40 18.57 -21.27
CA ASP A 68 17.17 19.70 -22.17
C ASP A 68 15.77 20.30 -21.94
N TRP A 69 14.78 19.47 -21.59
CA TRP A 69 13.42 19.89 -21.29
C TRP A 69 13.30 20.61 -19.93
N LEU A 70 14.07 20.24 -18.90
CA LEU A 70 14.14 21.00 -17.64
C LEU A 70 14.92 22.30 -17.81
N GLU A 71 16.09 22.25 -18.46
CA GLU A 71 16.97 23.41 -18.62
C GLU A 71 16.37 24.48 -19.53
N SER A 72 15.66 24.08 -20.60
CA SER A 72 14.89 25.00 -21.47
C SER A 72 13.72 25.72 -20.76
N GLN A 73 13.25 25.21 -19.63
CA GLN A 73 12.28 25.88 -18.73
C GLN A 73 12.98 26.69 -17.61
N GLY A 74 14.32 26.79 -17.64
CA GLY A 74 15.12 27.50 -16.65
C GLY A 74 15.22 26.78 -15.30
N HIS A 75 15.08 25.45 -15.27
CA HIS A 75 15.24 24.63 -14.06
C HIS A 75 16.65 24.03 -13.98
N GLU A 76 17.19 23.87 -12.78
CA GLU A 76 18.47 23.21 -12.54
C GLU A 76 18.26 21.68 -12.41
N TYR A 77 19.02 20.87 -13.14
CA TYR A 77 18.95 19.40 -13.05
C TYR A 77 20.31 18.76 -12.77
N ILE A 78 20.55 18.43 -11.51
CA ILE A 78 21.75 17.71 -11.06
C ILE A 78 21.48 16.20 -11.11
N VAL A 79 22.45 15.40 -11.55
CA VAL A 79 22.27 13.94 -11.69
C VAL A 79 23.51 13.19 -11.23
N THR A 80 23.33 12.24 -10.30
CA THR A 80 24.42 11.52 -9.64
C THR A 80 24.08 10.05 -9.35
N ASP A 81 25.08 9.19 -9.26
CA ASP A 81 24.99 7.88 -8.62
C ASP A 81 25.45 7.88 -7.16
N ASP A 82 26.19 8.91 -6.75
CA ASP A 82 26.84 9.02 -5.45
C ASP A 82 25.84 9.44 -4.36
N LYS A 83 25.32 8.43 -3.65
CA LYS A 83 24.16 8.52 -2.74
C LYS A 83 24.42 8.05 -1.31
N GLU A 84 25.63 7.58 -1.00
CA GLU A 84 25.96 6.86 0.24
C GLU A 84 27.18 7.45 0.97
N GLY A 85 27.09 7.55 2.30
CA GLY A 85 28.10 8.20 3.14
C GLY A 85 27.87 9.72 3.31
N PRO A 86 28.50 10.34 4.32
CA PRO A 86 28.18 11.71 4.75
C PRO A 86 28.64 12.81 3.79
N ASN A 87 29.51 12.49 2.84
CA ASN A 87 30.14 13.45 1.93
C ASN A 87 29.75 13.23 0.45
N CYS A 88 28.78 12.33 0.18
CA CYS A 88 28.36 12.01 -1.18
C CYS A 88 27.71 13.20 -1.89
N GLU A 89 27.75 13.21 -3.23
CA GLU A 89 27.18 14.26 -4.07
C GLU A 89 25.72 14.57 -3.71
N LEU A 90 24.92 13.56 -3.40
CA LEU A 90 23.53 13.76 -2.95
C LEU A 90 23.43 14.67 -1.71
N GLU A 91 24.22 14.44 -0.65
CA GLU A 91 24.14 15.25 0.58
C GLU A 91 24.44 16.74 0.33
N LYS A 92 25.26 17.06 -0.68
CA LYS A 92 25.60 18.45 -1.08
C LYS A 92 24.40 19.24 -1.62
N HIS A 93 23.31 18.55 -1.96
CA HIS A 93 22.09 19.13 -2.53
C HIS A 93 20.83 18.83 -1.72
N ILE A 94 20.93 17.98 -0.69
CA ILE A 94 19.80 17.65 0.20
C ILE A 94 19.20 18.90 0.85
N GLU A 95 19.99 19.94 1.15
CA GLU A 95 19.48 21.13 1.83
C GLU A 95 18.53 21.99 0.95
N ASP A 96 18.83 22.15 -0.34
CA ASP A 96 18.25 23.19 -1.20
C ASP A 96 17.49 22.68 -2.44
N LEU A 97 17.47 21.37 -2.71
CA LEU A 97 16.63 20.79 -3.76
C LEU A 97 15.12 20.97 -3.49
N HIS A 98 14.34 21.05 -4.57
CA HIS A 98 12.89 21.12 -4.53
C HIS A 98 12.24 19.78 -4.90
N VAL A 99 12.90 19.02 -5.79
CA VAL A 99 12.46 17.69 -6.23
C VAL A 99 13.61 16.70 -6.17
N LEU A 100 13.39 15.53 -5.56
CA LEU A 100 14.27 14.37 -5.71
C LEU A 100 13.61 13.33 -6.61
N ILE A 101 14.31 12.91 -7.66
CA ILE A 101 13.98 11.74 -8.46
C ILE A 101 14.92 10.62 -8.03
N THR A 102 14.36 9.45 -7.70
CA THR A 102 15.08 8.26 -7.24
C THR A 102 14.54 7.03 -7.98
N THR A 103 15.30 5.95 -8.06
CA THR A 103 14.86 4.71 -8.73
C THR A 103 15.08 3.47 -7.86
N PRO A 104 14.16 2.48 -7.82
CA PRO A 104 14.27 1.31 -6.94
C PRO A 104 15.51 0.43 -7.21
N PHE A 105 16.11 0.55 -8.39
CA PHE A 105 17.28 -0.22 -8.84
C PHE A 105 18.61 0.34 -8.29
N HIS A 106 18.62 1.62 -7.88
CA HIS A 106 19.76 2.29 -7.23
C HIS A 106 19.23 3.32 -6.20
N PRO A 107 18.57 2.85 -5.12
CA PRO A 107 17.67 3.69 -4.34
C PRO A 107 18.42 4.74 -3.51
N ALA A 108 18.06 6.01 -3.68
CA ALA A 108 18.42 7.06 -2.74
C ALA A 108 17.55 6.90 -1.48
N TYR A 109 18.08 6.27 -0.42
CA TYR A 109 17.31 6.07 0.81
C TYR A 109 16.96 7.43 1.44
N VAL A 110 15.68 7.80 1.43
CA VAL A 110 15.19 9.09 1.93
C VAL A 110 14.72 8.92 3.38
N THR A 111 15.68 9.02 4.30
CA THR A 111 15.44 8.88 5.74
C THR A 111 14.80 10.12 6.36
N ALA A 112 14.19 9.97 7.54
CA ALA A 112 13.71 11.12 8.33
C ALA A 112 14.80 12.18 8.61
N GLU A 113 16.08 11.80 8.66
CA GLU A 113 17.20 12.73 8.79
C GLU A 113 17.38 13.58 7.52
N ARG A 114 17.39 12.95 6.33
CA ARG A 114 17.46 13.63 5.04
C ARG A 114 16.27 14.56 4.84
N ILE A 115 15.06 14.11 5.17
CA ILE A 115 13.83 14.93 5.13
C ILE A 115 13.96 16.15 6.04
N LYS A 116 14.52 16.00 7.24
CA LYS A 116 14.74 17.11 8.18
C LYS A 116 15.80 18.12 7.71
N LYS A 117 16.81 17.68 6.93
CA LYS A 117 17.79 18.58 6.30
C LYS A 117 17.19 19.36 5.12
N ALA A 118 16.17 18.84 4.45
CA ALA A 118 15.68 19.38 3.19
C ALA A 118 14.72 20.58 3.32
N LYS A 119 15.28 21.79 3.21
CA LYS A 119 14.58 23.06 3.46
C LYS A 119 13.64 23.48 2.34
N ASN A 120 13.93 23.08 1.09
CA ASN A 120 13.16 23.45 -0.09
C ASN A 120 12.34 22.28 -0.69
N LEU A 121 12.52 21.06 -0.20
CA LEU A 121 11.93 19.86 -0.79
C LEU A 121 10.39 19.89 -0.72
N GLU A 122 9.74 19.65 -1.85
CA GLU A 122 8.29 19.60 -2.02
C GLU A 122 7.83 18.23 -2.52
N LEU A 123 8.63 17.61 -3.41
CA LEU A 123 8.24 16.43 -4.19
C LEU A 123 9.32 15.35 -4.21
N LEU A 124 8.90 14.10 -3.99
CA LEU A 124 9.70 12.89 -4.11
C LEU A 124 9.11 12.00 -5.21
N LEU A 125 9.86 11.78 -6.30
CA LEU A 125 9.43 10.96 -7.44
C LEU A 125 10.25 9.66 -7.53
N THR A 126 9.55 8.52 -7.55
CA THR A 126 10.14 7.23 -7.90
C THR A 126 10.01 6.97 -9.40
N ALA A 127 11.13 7.01 -10.12
CA ALA A 127 11.26 6.56 -11.50
C ALA A 127 11.24 5.03 -11.54
N GLY A 128 10.03 4.46 -11.51
CA GLY A 128 9.76 3.03 -11.36
C GLY A 128 8.51 2.79 -10.51
N ILE A 129 8.52 1.71 -9.72
CA ILE A 129 7.42 1.29 -8.81
C ILE A 129 7.99 0.85 -7.45
N GLY A 130 7.33 1.26 -6.38
CA GLY A 130 7.63 0.97 -4.97
C GLY A 130 8.59 1.99 -4.33
N SER A 131 8.00 3.02 -3.71
CA SER A 131 8.68 4.05 -2.90
C SER A 131 9.10 3.60 -1.48
N ASP A 132 9.29 2.30 -1.22
CA ASP A 132 9.60 1.73 0.12
C ASP A 132 11.02 2.04 0.64
N HIS A 133 11.84 2.71 -0.18
CA HIS A 133 13.13 3.30 0.20
C HIS A 133 13.01 4.74 0.74
N ILE A 134 11.79 5.26 0.83
CA ILE A 134 11.45 6.56 1.42
C ILE A 134 10.76 6.32 2.77
N ASP A 135 11.11 7.09 3.81
CA ASP A 135 10.33 7.12 5.04
C ASP A 135 9.00 7.86 4.80
N LEU A 136 8.00 7.11 4.35
CA LEU A 136 6.67 7.63 4.03
C LEU A 136 5.97 8.27 5.24
N LYS A 137 6.31 7.86 6.47
CA LYS A 137 5.75 8.45 7.70
C LYS A 137 6.37 9.81 7.97
N ALA A 138 7.68 9.95 7.82
CA ALA A 138 8.38 11.23 7.92
C ALA A 138 8.02 12.17 6.76
N ALA A 139 7.86 11.65 5.54
CA ALA A 139 7.46 12.45 4.38
C ALA A 139 6.06 13.05 4.56
N ALA A 140 5.08 12.24 4.97
CA ALA A 140 3.74 12.71 5.30
C ALA A 140 3.73 13.72 6.47
N ALA A 141 4.52 13.48 7.52
CA ALA A 141 4.66 14.40 8.64
C ALA A 141 5.34 15.74 8.28
N ALA A 142 6.09 15.78 7.18
CA ALA A 142 6.74 16.96 6.63
C ALA A 142 5.93 17.66 5.52
N GLY A 143 4.74 17.16 5.17
CA GLY A 143 3.90 17.71 4.09
C GLY A 143 4.45 17.45 2.68
N LEU A 144 5.31 16.44 2.49
CA LEU A 144 5.89 16.12 1.19
C LEU A 144 4.95 15.26 0.35
N THR A 145 4.88 15.54 -0.94
CA THR A 145 4.26 14.62 -1.90
C THR A 145 5.27 13.53 -2.28
N VAL A 146 4.85 12.26 -2.20
CA VAL A 146 5.59 11.08 -2.70
C VAL A 146 4.76 10.43 -3.79
N ALA A 147 5.32 10.30 -4.99
CA ALA A 147 4.64 9.67 -6.12
C ALA A 147 5.56 8.74 -6.92
N GLU A 148 4.96 7.77 -7.61
CA GLU A 148 5.65 6.78 -8.44
C GLU A 148 4.89 6.51 -9.74
N VAL A 149 5.56 5.94 -10.76
CA VAL A 149 4.94 5.72 -12.07
C VAL A 149 4.15 4.41 -12.07
N THR A 150 3.03 4.41 -11.34
CA THR A 150 2.17 3.23 -11.14
C THR A 150 1.71 2.62 -12.46
N GLY A 151 2.17 1.40 -12.72
CA GLY A 151 1.90 0.64 -13.95
C GLY A 151 3.06 0.62 -14.97
N SER A 152 4.09 1.45 -14.82
CA SER A 152 5.20 1.56 -15.79
C SER A 152 5.93 0.26 -16.10
N ASN A 153 6.12 -0.62 -15.12
CA ASN A 153 6.93 -1.84 -15.29
C ASN A 153 6.21 -3.16 -14.92
N VAL A 154 4.90 -3.11 -14.61
CA VAL A 154 4.18 -4.28 -14.07
C VAL A 154 4.08 -5.47 -15.03
N VAL A 155 4.14 -5.21 -16.35
CA VAL A 155 4.23 -6.21 -17.40
C VAL A 155 5.59 -6.91 -17.37
N SER A 156 6.67 -6.12 -17.33
CA SER A 156 8.06 -6.60 -17.37
C SER A 156 8.43 -7.41 -16.13
N VAL A 157 7.89 -7.05 -14.96
CA VAL A 157 8.03 -7.87 -13.73
C VAL A 157 7.27 -9.18 -13.85
N ALA A 158 6.01 -9.18 -14.33
CA ALA A 158 5.22 -10.42 -14.48
C ALA A 158 5.81 -11.40 -15.53
N GLU A 159 6.59 -10.89 -16.49
CA GLU A 159 7.31 -11.68 -17.49
C GLU A 159 8.60 -12.27 -16.92
N ASP A 160 9.36 -11.48 -16.16
CA ASP A 160 10.55 -11.96 -15.43
C ASP A 160 10.16 -13.00 -14.34
N GLU A 161 9.02 -12.81 -13.65
CA GLU A 161 8.46 -13.81 -12.73
C GLU A 161 8.16 -15.14 -13.44
N LEU A 162 7.45 -15.13 -14.58
CA LEU A 162 7.19 -16.35 -15.36
C LEU A 162 8.51 -17.00 -15.84
N MET A 163 9.46 -16.20 -16.32
CA MET A 163 10.78 -16.68 -16.72
C MET A 163 11.49 -17.38 -15.55
N ARG A 164 11.43 -16.83 -14.33
CA ARG A 164 12.03 -17.42 -13.13
C ARG A 164 11.36 -18.72 -12.71
N ILE A 165 10.02 -18.80 -12.79
CA ILE A 165 9.30 -20.06 -12.57
C ILE A 165 9.86 -21.13 -13.51
N LEU A 166 9.99 -20.84 -14.80
CA LEU A 166 10.50 -21.77 -15.80
C LEU A 166 11.98 -22.11 -15.57
N ILE A 167 12.84 -21.13 -15.26
CA ILE A 167 14.27 -21.35 -14.94
C ILE A 167 14.43 -22.34 -13.77
N LEU A 168 13.65 -22.17 -12.70
CA LEU A 168 13.69 -23.05 -11.53
C LEU A 168 13.08 -24.43 -11.84
N VAL A 169 11.88 -24.48 -12.43
CA VAL A 169 11.14 -25.73 -12.73
C VAL A 169 11.90 -26.62 -13.73
N ARG A 170 12.53 -26.01 -14.76
CA ARG A 170 13.34 -26.72 -15.76
C ARG A 170 14.77 -27.03 -15.31
N ASN A 171 15.17 -26.63 -14.10
CA ASN A 171 16.55 -26.73 -13.60
C ASN A 171 17.59 -26.11 -14.57
N PHE A 172 17.28 -24.94 -15.12
CA PHE A 172 18.03 -24.34 -16.24
C PHE A 172 19.46 -23.93 -15.87
N VAL A 173 19.69 -23.35 -14.69
CA VAL A 173 21.00 -22.78 -14.32
C VAL A 173 22.12 -23.84 -14.28
N PRO A 174 21.96 -25.02 -13.64
CA PRO A 174 22.95 -26.09 -13.73
C PRO A 174 23.17 -26.62 -15.16
N GLY A 175 22.12 -26.63 -15.99
CA GLY A 175 22.23 -27.04 -17.40
C GLY A 175 23.07 -26.06 -18.23
N TYR A 176 22.82 -24.76 -18.07
CA TYR A 176 23.65 -23.70 -18.65
C TYR A 176 25.10 -23.79 -18.16
N GLN A 177 25.30 -24.01 -16.86
CA GLN A 177 26.63 -24.13 -16.25
C GLN A 177 27.46 -25.27 -16.85
N GLN A 178 26.89 -26.47 -17.04
CA GLN A 178 27.60 -27.57 -17.71
C GLN A 178 28.05 -27.20 -19.12
N ILE A 179 27.18 -26.58 -19.93
CA ILE A 179 27.51 -26.25 -21.32
C ILE A 179 28.64 -25.21 -21.40
N VAL A 180 28.68 -24.20 -20.52
CA VAL A 180 29.77 -23.20 -20.51
C VAL A 180 31.07 -23.70 -19.87
N THR A 181 31.06 -24.81 -19.12
CA THR A 181 32.28 -25.49 -18.63
C THR A 181 32.74 -26.65 -19.52
N GLY A 182 31.97 -27.01 -20.55
CA GLY A 182 32.28 -28.12 -21.46
C GLY A 182 31.88 -29.51 -20.92
N GLU A 183 31.06 -29.57 -19.87
CA GLU A 183 30.49 -30.80 -19.33
C GLU A 183 29.26 -31.29 -20.12
N TRP A 184 28.99 -32.59 -20.03
CA TRP A 184 27.78 -33.20 -20.59
C TRP A 184 27.24 -34.30 -19.68
N ASN A 185 26.45 -33.92 -18.67
CA ASN A 185 25.83 -34.83 -17.71
C ASN A 185 24.32 -34.55 -17.56
N VAL A 186 23.56 -35.12 -18.51
CA VAL A 186 22.09 -35.03 -18.57
C VAL A 186 21.43 -35.49 -17.26
N ALA A 187 21.93 -36.57 -16.63
CA ALA A 187 21.38 -37.06 -15.36
C ALA A 187 21.57 -36.06 -14.21
N GLY A 188 22.70 -35.34 -14.19
CA GLY A 188 22.98 -34.25 -13.26
C GLY A 188 22.02 -33.07 -13.35
N ILE A 189 21.27 -32.94 -14.46
CA ILE A 189 20.25 -31.90 -14.66
C ILE A 189 18.84 -32.48 -14.48
N ALA A 190 18.56 -33.61 -15.14
CA ALA A 190 17.22 -34.16 -15.32
C ALA A 190 16.58 -34.75 -14.05
N HIS A 191 17.38 -35.22 -13.08
CA HIS A 191 16.85 -35.83 -11.84
C HIS A 191 15.98 -34.91 -10.98
N ARG A 192 15.96 -33.61 -11.30
CA ARG A 192 15.24 -32.53 -10.59
C ARG A 192 14.66 -31.47 -11.55
N ALA A 193 14.53 -31.82 -12.83
CA ALA A 193 13.86 -30.99 -13.83
C ALA A 193 12.44 -31.52 -14.02
N TYR A 194 11.46 -30.62 -13.99
CA TYR A 194 10.03 -30.94 -14.08
C TYR A 194 9.36 -30.07 -15.14
N ASP A 195 8.18 -30.46 -15.60
CA ASP A 195 7.32 -29.58 -16.41
C ASP A 195 6.45 -28.71 -15.49
N LEU A 196 6.09 -27.50 -15.94
CA LEU A 196 5.23 -26.59 -15.17
C LEU A 196 3.75 -27.02 -15.17
N GLU A 197 3.35 -27.84 -16.15
CA GLU A 197 2.02 -28.41 -16.25
C GLU A 197 1.62 -29.21 -14.99
N GLY A 198 0.36 -29.06 -14.58
CA GLY A 198 -0.24 -29.70 -13.42
C GLY A 198 0.25 -29.17 -12.06
N LYS A 199 1.31 -28.37 -11.99
CA LYS A 199 1.83 -27.81 -10.73
C LYS A 199 0.88 -26.77 -10.14
N THR A 200 0.88 -26.67 -8.82
CA THR A 200 0.17 -25.61 -8.10
C THR A 200 1.06 -24.38 -7.96
N VAL A 201 0.65 -23.26 -8.55
CA VAL A 201 1.35 -21.97 -8.45
C VAL A 201 0.50 -21.02 -7.62
N GLY A 202 1.04 -20.54 -6.49
CA GLY A 202 0.38 -19.58 -5.61
C GLY A 202 1.04 -18.21 -5.61
N THR A 203 0.30 -17.15 -5.90
CA THR A 203 0.82 -15.76 -5.79
C THR A 203 0.38 -15.10 -4.48
N VAL A 204 1.37 -14.57 -3.74
CA VAL A 204 1.19 -13.85 -2.47
C VAL A 204 1.14 -12.36 -2.79
N GLY A 205 -0.08 -11.85 -2.97
CA GLY A 205 -0.38 -10.61 -3.67
C GLY A 205 -0.96 -10.91 -5.06
N ALA A 206 -2.10 -10.29 -5.35
CA ALA A 206 -2.79 -10.30 -6.63
C ALA A 206 -3.18 -8.86 -7.03
N GLY A 207 -2.24 -7.94 -6.81
CA GLY A 207 -2.24 -6.61 -7.39
C GLY A 207 -1.91 -6.64 -8.89
N ARG A 208 -1.39 -5.52 -9.42
CA ARG A 208 -1.18 -5.34 -10.87
C ARG A 208 -0.29 -6.41 -11.50
N ILE A 209 0.82 -6.76 -10.85
CA ILE A 209 1.80 -7.76 -11.35
C ILE A 209 1.22 -9.18 -11.22
N GLY A 210 0.82 -9.60 -10.02
CA GLY A 210 0.21 -10.92 -9.78
C GLY A 210 -1.00 -11.24 -10.69
N ARG A 211 -1.83 -10.25 -11.07
CA ARG A 211 -2.90 -10.44 -12.08
C ARG A 211 -2.35 -10.76 -13.47
N LEU A 212 -1.34 -10.01 -13.91
CA LEU A 212 -0.66 -10.21 -15.21
C LEU A 212 0.11 -11.54 -15.27
N LEU A 213 0.63 -12.00 -14.12
CA LEU A 213 1.24 -13.32 -13.96
C LEU A 213 0.20 -14.44 -14.08
N LEU A 214 -0.93 -14.35 -13.35
CA LEU A 214 -2.00 -15.36 -13.43
C LEU A 214 -2.58 -15.49 -14.85
N GLN A 215 -2.70 -14.37 -15.57
CA GLN A 215 -3.07 -14.39 -17.01
C GLN A 215 -2.02 -15.09 -17.87
N ARG A 216 -0.71 -14.84 -17.63
CA ARG A 216 0.40 -15.48 -18.35
C ARG A 216 0.58 -16.96 -18.05
N LEU A 217 0.21 -17.40 -16.85
CA LEU A 217 0.25 -18.81 -16.44
C LEU A 217 -0.93 -19.64 -16.96
N LYS A 218 -2.03 -19.02 -17.39
CA LYS A 218 -3.22 -19.72 -17.91
C LYS A 218 -2.90 -20.80 -18.97
N PRO A 219 -2.13 -20.55 -20.04
CA PRO A 219 -1.81 -21.56 -21.06
C PRO A 219 -0.83 -22.66 -20.59
N PHE A 220 -0.27 -22.59 -19.37
CA PHE A 220 0.64 -23.60 -18.83
C PHE A 220 -0.07 -24.72 -18.04
N ASN A 221 -1.42 -24.76 -18.06
CA ASN A 221 -2.23 -25.81 -17.42
C ASN A 221 -1.88 -26.03 -15.93
N CYS A 222 -1.61 -24.94 -15.21
CA CYS A 222 -1.31 -24.94 -13.77
C CYS A 222 -2.58 -24.93 -12.91
N ASN A 223 -2.46 -25.43 -11.68
CA ASN A 223 -3.43 -25.19 -10.62
C ASN A 223 -3.13 -23.81 -9.98
N LEU A 224 -3.88 -22.78 -10.35
CA LEU A 224 -3.61 -21.40 -9.93
C LEU A 224 -4.30 -21.04 -8.61
N LEU A 225 -3.53 -20.56 -7.63
CA LEU A 225 -4.00 -20.03 -6.35
C LEU A 225 -3.53 -18.59 -6.16
N TYR A 226 -4.25 -17.80 -5.36
CA TYR A 226 -3.74 -16.51 -4.89
C TYR A 226 -4.26 -16.15 -3.50
N HIS A 227 -3.43 -15.41 -2.76
CA HIS A 227 -3.79 -14.79 -1.49
C HIS A 227 -3.52 -13.29 -1.53
N ASP A 228 -4.52 -12.47 -1.21
CA ASP A 228 -4.38 -11.01 -1.04
C ASP A 228 -5.48 -10.49 -0.08
N ARG A 229 -5.32 -9.27 0.44
CA ARG A 229 -6.29 -8.55 1.28
C ARG A 229 -7.56 -8.16 0.52
N VAL A 230 -7.51 -8.16 -0.80
CA VAL A 230 -8.61 -7.82 -1.72
C VAL A 230 -8.61 -8.86 -2.83
N LYS A 231 -9.75 -9.53 -3.05
CA LYS A 231 -9.91 -10.48 -4.17
C LYS A 231 -9.65 -9.80 -5.52
N ILE A 232 -9.25 -10.57 -6.51
CA ILE A 232 -9.31 -10.10 -7.90
C ILE A 232 -10.78 -10.06 -8.37
N ASP A 233 -11.00 -9.51 -9.56
CA ASP A 233 -12.35 -9.48 -10.12
C ASP A 233 -12.85 -10.92 -10.39
N PRO A 234 -14.11 -11.28 -10.07
CA PRO A 234 -14.65 -12.60 -10.37
C PRO A 234 -14.57 -13.00 -11.85
N GLU A 235 -14.66 -12.03 -12.78
CA GLU A 235 -14.45 -12.31 -14.21
C GLU A 235 -12.99 -12.74 -14.46
N LEU A 236 -12.02 -12.11 -13.78
CA LEU A 236 -10.61 -12.48 -13.88
C LEU A 236 -10.31 -13.81 -13.17
N GLU A 237 -10.98 -14.14 -12.06
CA GLU A 237 -10.95 -15.49 -11.47
C GLU A 237 -11.45 -16.53 -12.47
N GLN A 238 -12.54 -16.26 -13.21
CA GLN A 238 -13.07 -17.16 -14.23
C GLN A 238 -12.13 -17.30 -15.44
N GLN A 239 -11.66 -16.19 -16.01
CA GLN A 239 -10.73 -16.16 -17.15
C GLN A 239 -9.43 -16.91 -16.84
N THR A 240 -8.82 -16.66 -15.69
CA THR A 240 -7.57 -17.33 -15.28
C THR A 240 -7.83 -18.74 -14.71
N GLY A 241 -9.00 -19.02 -14.14
CA GLY A 241 -9.23 -20.20 -13.31
C GLY A 241 -8.50 -20.16 -11.97
N ALA A 242 -7.96 -19.01 -11.57
CA ALA A 242 -7.26 -18.83 -10.30
C ALA A 242 -8.24 -18.77 -9.13
N LYS A 243 -7.90 -19.44 -8.03
CA LYS A 243 -8.76 -19.56 -6.84
C LYS A 243 -8.20 -18.75 -5.68
N PHE A 244 -9.06 -17.97 -5.03
CA PHE A 244 -8.73 -17.26 -3.80
C PHE A 244 -8.53 -18.20 -2.61
N GLU A 245 -7.46 -17.98 -1.86
CA GLU A 245 -7.18 -18.61 -0.57
C GLU A 245 -7.19 -17.51 0.52
N GLU A 246 -8.18 -17.56 1.42
CA GLU A 246 -8.38 -16.51 2.44
C GLU A 246 -7.27 -16.48 3.49
N ASP A 247 -6.72 -17.65 3.82
CA ASP A 247 -5.56 -17.80 4.70
C ASP A 247 -4.30 -18.14 3.89
N LEU A 248 -3.27 -17.29 4.02
CA LEU A 248 -1.96 -17.54 3.44
C LEU A 248 -1.36 -18.85 3.93
N ASP A 249 -1.43 -19.11 5.24
CA ASP A 249 -0.78 -20.29 5.84
C ASP A 249 -1.48 -21.60 5.39
N ALA A 250 -2.73 -21.53 4.93
CA ALA A 250 -3.44 -22.62 4.27
C ALA A 250 -3.14 -22.75 2.75
N MET A 251 -2.68 -21.69 2.08
CA MET A 251 -2.23 -21.73 0.69
C MET A 251 -0.85 -22.39 0.54
N LEU A 252 0.10 -22.04 1.40
CA LEU A 252 1.50 -22.49 1.33
C LEU A 252 1.72 -24.01 1.16
N PRO A 253 1.06 -24.91 1.93
CA PRO A 253 1.24 -26.36 1.77
C PRO A 253 0.62 -26.92 0.46
N LYS A 254 -0.19 -26.14 -0.26
CA LYS A 254 -0.79 -26.54 -1.53
C LYS A 254 0.14 -26.26 -2.72
N CYS A 255 1.03 -25.28 -2.60
CA CYS A 255 1.87 -24.76 -3.69
C CYS A 255 3.14 -25.58 -3.93
N ASP A 256 3.42 -25.90 -5.20
CA ASP A 256 4.74 -26.37 -5.66
C ASP A 256 5.64 -25.18 -6.01
N VAL A 257 5.03 -24.08 -6.45
CA VAL A 257 5.68 -22.80 -6.75
C VAL A 257 4.95 -21.68 -6.01
N ILE A 258 5.71 -20.82 -5.32
CA ILE A 258 5.21 -19.62 -4.64
C ILE A 258 5.83 -18.39 -5.30
N VAL A 259 5.02 -17.37 -5.59
CA VAL A 259 5.49 -16.09 -6.13
C VAL A 259 5.13 -14.95 -5.18
N VAL A 260 6.10 -14.11 -4.82
CA VAL A 260 5.93 -13.03 -3.85
C VAL A 260 5.69 -11.71 -4.59
N ASN A 261 4.46 -11.20 -4.46
CA ASN A 261 3.87 -10.16 -5.30
C ASN A 261 3.21 -9.04 -4.44
N THR A 262 3.64 -8.90 -3.18
CA THR A 262 3.08 -8.00 -2.16
C THR A 262 4.08 -6.89 -1.80
N PRO A 263 3.68 -5.63 -1.57
CA PRO A 263 4.62 -4.56 -1.24
C PRO A 263 5.28 -4.75 0.13
N LEU A 264 6.50 -4.23 0.30
CA LEU A 264 7.18 -4.20 1.60
C LEU A 264 6.51 -3.20 2.54
N THR A 265 6.10 -3.68 3.72
CA THR A 265 5.42 -2.93 4.77
C THR A 265 5.82 -3.49 6.13
N GLU A 266 5.45 -2.81 7.22
CA GLU A 266 5.61 -3.31 8.60
C GLU A 266 4.93 -4.67 8.85
N LYS A 267 3.99 -5.08 7.98
CA LYS A 267 3.27 -6.37 8.06
C LYS A 267 3.77 -7.44 7.09
N THR A 268 4.70 -7.09 6.20
CA THR A 268 5.23 -8.00 5.16
C THR A 268 6.75 -8.12 5.19
N ARG A 269 7.45 -7.25 5.94
CA ARG A 269 8.87 -7.45 6.28
C ARG A 269 9.04 -8.76 7.05
N GLY A 270 9.92 -9.64 6.57
CA GLY A 270 10.13 -10.97 7.17
C GLY A 270 8.89 -11.88 7.15
N LEU A 271 7.93 -11.67 6.23
CA LEU A 271 6.75 -12.53 6.08
C LEU A 271 7.16 -13.99 5.84
N PHE A 272 8.18 -14.24 5.03
CA PHE A 272 8.77 -15.57 4.86
C PHE A 272 9.92 -15.77 5.85
N ASP A 273 9.53 -15.82 7.12
CA ASP A 273 10.32 -16.31 8.24
C ASP A 273 10.49 -17.85 8.21
N LYS A 274 11.28 -18.38 9.15
CA LYS A 274 11.55 -19.82 9.28
C LYS A 274 10.30 -20.68 9.54
N GLU A 275 9.32 -20.16 10.28
CA GLU A 275 8.07 -20.89 10.59
C GLU A 275 7.14 -20.93 9.39
N ARG A 276 7.07 -19.86 8.60
CA ARG A 276 6.23 -19.78 7.39
C ARG A 276 6.85 -20.52 6.21
N ILE A 277 8.17 -20.50 6.07
CA ILE A 277 8.87 -21.37 5.10
C ILE A 277 8.58 -22.84 5.45
N ALA A 278 8.64 -23.24 6.72
CA ALA A 278 8.37 -24.63 7.14
C ALA A 278 6.92 -25.12 6.90
N LYS A 279 5.97 -24.24 6.60
CA LYS A 279 4.58 -24.57 6.19
C LYS A 279 4.45 -24.87 4.68
N CYS A 280 5.49 -24.60 3.89
CA CYS A 280 5.49 -24.89 2.46
C CYS A 280 5.68 -26.40 2.20
N LYS A 281 5.49 -26.83 0.95
CA LYS A 281 5.91 -28.17 0.53
C LYS A 281 7.43 -28.32 0.66
N LYS A 282 7.90 -29.46 1.14
CA LYS A 282 9.31 -29.83 0.98
C LYS A 282 9.62 -29.96 -0.51
N GLY A 283 10.60 -29.19 -0.99
CA GLY A 283 10.94 -29.07 -2.40
C GLY A 283 10.23 -27.93 -3.13
N VAL A 284 9.60 -26.99 -2.40
CA VAL A 284 8.94 -25.82 -3.01
C VAL A 284 9.94 -24.94 -3.78
N LEU A 285 9.47 -24.32 -4.87
CA LEU A 285 10.19 -23.29 -5.60
C LEU A 285 9.64 -21.92 -5.23
N ILE A 286 10.50 -20.94 -4.95
CA ILE A 286 10.08 -19.59 -4.55
C ILE A 286 10.66 -18.54 -5.50
N VAL A 287 9.78 -17.68 -6.03
CA VAL A 287 10.12 -16.51 -6.84
C VAL A 287 9.75 -15.24 -6.07
N ASN A 288 10.67 -14.27 -5.99
CA ASN A 288 10.43 -13.00 -5.33
C ASN A 288 11.03 -11.85 -6.15
N ASN A 289 10.16 -11.13 -6.85
CA ASN A 289 10.48 -9.85 -7.51
C ASN A 289 9.91 -8.64 -6.75
N ALA A 290 9.19 -8.85 -5.65
CA ALA A 290 8.59 -7.78 -4.87
C ALA A 290 9.65 -6.97 -4.10
N ARG A 291 10.19 -7.51 -2.99
CA ARG A 291 11.32 -6.95 -2.23
C ARG A 291 12.07 -8.03 -1.45
N GLY A 292 13.39 -7.92 -1.36
CA GLY A 292 14.23 -8.89 -0.64
C GLY A 292 13.87 -9.01 0.84
N ALA A 293 13.59 -7.88 1.51
CA ALA A 293 13.24 -7.83 2.93
C ALA A 293 11.87 -8.44 3.32
N ILE A 294 11.11 -8.99 2.35
CA ILE A 294 9.90 -9.78 2.63
C ILE A 294 10.26 -11.20 3.08
N MET A 295 11.46 -11.67 2.72
CA MET A 295 12.03 -12.92 3.23
C MET A 295 12.90 -12.63 4.47
N ASP A 296 13.01 -13.60 5.38
CA ASP A 296 14.18 -13.67 6.25
C ASP A 296 15.37 -14.22 5.43
N THR A 297 16.47 -13.47 5.40
CA THR A 297 17.64 -13.80 4.57
C THR A 297 18.26 -15.14 4.95
N GLN A 298 18.37 -15.45 6.25
CA GLN A 298 19.00 -16.68 6.72
C GLN A 298 18.04 -17.88 6.63
N ALA A 299 16.75 -17.70 6.90
CA ALA A 299 15.76 -18.77 6.77
C ALA A 299 15.68 -19.30 5.33
N VAL A 300 15.81 -18.43 4.32
CA VAL A 300 15.93 -18.86 2.90
C VAL A 300 17.22 -19.65 2.65
N VAL A 301 18.36 -19.23 3.21
CA VAL A 301 19.64 -19.93 3.07
C VAL A 301 19.59 -21.32 3.72
N ASP A 302 19.08 -21.42 4.95
CA ASP A 302 18.88 -22.67 5.68
C ASP A 302 17.95 -23.62 4.91
N ALA A 303 16.84 -23.09 4.37
CA ALA A 303 15.84 -23.87 3.66
C ALA A 303 16.31 -24.33 2.26
N CYS A 304 17.11 -23.52 1.55
CA CYS A 304 17.77 -23.96 0.31
C CYS A 304 18.84 -25.02 0.60
N SER A 305 19.64 -24.83 1.65
CA SER A 305 20.74 -25.74 2.03
C SER A 305 20.24 -27.11 2.52
N SER A 306 19.07 -27.15 3.16
CA SER A 306 18.39 -28.39 3.56
C SER A 306 17.49 -29.01 2.48
N GLY A 307 17.35 -28.35 1.32
CA GLY A 307 16.45 -28.79 0.24
C GLY A 307 14.97 -28.74 0.61
N HIS A 308 14.58 -27.95 1.61
CA HIS A 308 13.17 -27.65 1.88
C HIS A 308 12.63 -26.67 0.83
N ILE A 309 13.41 -25.63 0.48
CA ILE A 309 13.26 -24.91 -0.78
C ILE A 309 14.14 -25.64 -1.80
N ALA A 310 13.57 -26.12 -2.91
CA ALA A 310 14.34 -26.75 -3.99
C ALA A 310 15.10 -25.71 -4.84
N GLY A 311 14.62 -24.47 -4.89
CA GLY A 311 15.30 -23.35 -5.52
C GLY A 311 14.61 -22.01 -5.27
N TYR A 312 15.40 -20.94 -5.22
CA TYR A 312 14.96 -19.57 -4.97
C TYR A 312 15.43 -18.64 -6.09
N SER A 313 14.56 -17.77 -6.61
CA SER A 313 14.91 -16.81 -7.65
C SER A 313 14.27 -15.45 -7.40
N GLY A 314 14.94 -14.41 -7.85
CA GLY A 314 14.49 -13.04 -7.73
C GLY A 314 15.56 -12.08 -8.22
N ASP A 315 15.18 -10.83 -8.39
CA ASP A 315 16.07 -9.73 -8.73
C ASP A 315 16.27 -8.75 -7.56
N VAL A 316 15.40 -8.80 -6.54
CA VAL A 316 15.40 -7.91 -5.37
C VAL A 316 16.24 -8.43 -4.19
N TRP A 317 16.94 -7.51 -3.54
CA TRP A 317 17.85 -7.78 -2.40
C TRP A 317 17.56 -6.83 -1.23
N ASN A 318 18.26 -7.03 -0.11
CA ASN A 318 18.25 -6.13 1.05
C ASN A 318 19.61 -6.18 1.78
N PRO A 319 20.42 -5.10 1.81
CA PRO A 319 20.21 -3.78 1.21
C PRO A 319 20.41 -3.80 -0.32
N GLN A 320 20.31 -2.62 -0.97
CA GLN A 320 20.59 -2.44 -2.40
C GLN A 320 21.52 -1.23 -2.64
N PRO A 321 22.70 -1.41 -3.26
CA PRO A 321 23.23 -2.64 -3.87
C PRO A 321 23.48 -3.79 -2.88
N ALA A 322 23.38 -5.03 -3.35
CA ALA A 322 23.60 -6.22 -2.54
C ALA A 322 25.10 -6.42 -2.25
N PRO A 323 25.54 -6.53 -0.97
CA PRO A 323 26.94 -6.76 -0.60
C PRO A 323 27.58 -7.95 -1.34
N LYS A 324 28.90 -7.93 -1.54
CA LYS A 324 29.63 -8.97 -2.29
C LYS A 324 29.54 -10.35 -1.60
N ASP A 325 29.44 -10.34 -0.28
CA ASP A 325 29.31 -11.46 0.65
C ASP A 325 27.86 -11.86 0.97
N HIS A 326 26.85 -11.17 0.40
CA HIS A 326 25.44 -11.45 0.67
C HIS A 326 25.09 -12.92 0.35
N PRO A 327 24.56 -13.72 1.31
CA PRO A 327 24.60 -15.18 1.23
C PRO A 327 23.74 -15.78 0.12
N TRP A 328 22.70 -15.09 -0.34
CA TRP A 328 21.93 -15.47 -1.53
C TRP A 328 22.73 -15.50 -2.85
N ARG A 329 23.99 -15.02 -2.87
CA ARG A 329 24.94 -15.20 -3.98
C ARG A 329 25.64 -16.56 -4.01
N TYR A 330 25.51 -17.35 -2.93
CA TYR A 330 26.31 -18.56 -2.69
C TYR A 330 25.49 -19.77 -2.21
N MET A 331 24.25 -19.55 -1.74
CA MET A 331 23.36 -20.64 -1.35
C MET A 331 23.01 -21.56 -2.54
N PRO A 332 22.82 -22.88 -2.33
CA PRO A 332 22.58 -23.80 -3.42
C PRO A 332 21.24 -23.52 -4.11
N ASN A 333 21.17 -23.87 -5.41
CA ASN A 333 19.95 -23.85 -6.22
C ASN A 333 19.30 -22.47 -6.42
N HIS A 334 20.04 -21.38 -6.25
CA HIS A 334 19.51 -20.06 -6.55
C HIS A 334 19.52 -19.74 -8.05
N ALA A 335 18.65 -18.84 -8.48
CA ALA A 335 18.70 -18.19 -9.79
C ALA A 335 18.55 -16.67 -9.65
N MET A 336 19.37 -16.05 -8.78
CA MET A 336 19.34 -14.62 -8.50
C MET A 336 19.95 -13.77 -9.60
N THR A 337 19.42 -12.57 -9.81
CA THR A 337 20.02 -11.51 -10.66
C THR A 337 20.14 -10.19 -9.85
N PRO A 338 20.88 -9.17 -10.33
CA PRO A 338 20.67 -7.79 -9.87
C PRO A 338 19.22 -7.33 -10.15
N HIS A 339 18.76 -6.27 -9.49
CA HIS A 339 17.39 -5.73 -9.56
C HIS A 339 17.14 -5.07 -10.93
N ILE A 340 16.53 -5.82 -11.86
CA ILE A 340 16.46 -5.45 -13.29
C ILE A 340 15.10 -5.67 -13.95
N SER A 341 14.20 -6.48 -13.38
CA SER A 341 12.91 -6.82 -14.00
C SER A 341 12.03 -5.59 -14.25
N GLY A 342 12.12 -4.62 -13.34
CA GLY A 342 11.46 -3.33 -13.43
C GLY A 342 12.14 -2.30 -14.32
N THR A 343 13.30 -2.58 -14.92
CA THR A 343 14.16 -1.62 -15.64
C THR A 343 14.58 -2.08 -17.05
N THR A 344 13.84 -3.01 -17.67
CA THR A 344 13.96 -3.28 -19.12
C THR A 344 13.75 -2.01 -19.93
N ILE A 345 14.37 -1.87 -21.12
CA ILE A 345 14.33 -0.64 -21.92
C ILE A 345 12.89 -0.13 -22.14
N ASP A 346 11.94 -1.02 -22.42
CA ASP A 346 10.52 -0.67 -22.57
C ASP A 346 9.90 -0.13 -21.27
N ALA A 347 10.32 -0.65 -20.11
CA ALA A 347 9.93 -0.10 -18.81
C ALA A 347 10.58 1.27 -18.57
N GLN A 348 11.84 1.48 -18.98
CA GLN A 348 12.52 2.78 -18.85
C GLN A 348 11.85 3.86 -19.66
N LEU A 349 11.48 3.58 -20.92
CA LEU A 349 10.72 4.50 -21.77
C LEU A 349 9.39 4.91 -21.09
N ARG A 350 8.69 3.96 -20.48
CA ARG A 350 7.41 4.21 -19.78
C ARG A 350 7.59 4.96 -18.46
N TYR A 351 8.57 4.64 -17.62
CA TYR A 351 8.78 5.40 -16.38
C TYR A 351 9.40 6.77 -16.61
N ALA A 352 10.30 6.94 -17.60
CA ALA A 352 10.83 8.25 -17.96
C ALA A 352 9.71 9.20 -18.43
N ALA A 353 8.82 8.72 -19.31
CA ALA A 353 7.66 9.49 -19.75
C ALA A 353 6.70 9.84 -18.59
N GLY A 354 6.42 8.90 -17.68
CA GLY A 354 5.56 9.15 -16.53
C GLY A 354 6.18 10.06 -15.45
N THR A 355 7.48 10.00 -15.23
CA THR A 355 8.20 10.98 -14.40
C THR A 355 8.15 12.36 -15.04
N LYS A 356 8.28 12.47 -16.37
CA LYS A 356 8.14 13.74 -17.09
C LYS A 356 6.73 14.34 -16.97
N ASP A 357 5.67 13.53 -17.13
CA ASP A 357 4.27 13.96 -16.93
C ASP A 357 4.04 14.49 -15.51
N MET A 358 4.52 13.80 -14.47
CA MET A 358 4.39 14.29 -13.09
C MET A 358 5.19 15.56 -12.81
N LEU A 359 6.37 15.75 -13.42
CA LEU A 359 7.14 16.99 -13.33
C LEU A 359 6.41 18.15 -14.04
N ASP A 360 5.92 17.93 -15.26
CA ASP A 360 5.18 18.92 -16.05
C ASP A 360 3.91 19.40 -15.32
N ARG A 361 3.19 18.47 -14.69
CA ARG A 361 2.05 18.76 -13.80
C ARG A 361 2.46 19.56 -12.57
N TYR A 362 3.52 19.13 -11.89
CA TYR A 362 4.04 19.79 -10.69
C TYR A 362 4.42 21.25 -10.96
N PHE A 363 5.11 21.55 -12.08
CA PHE A 363 5.47 22.91 -12.44
C PHE A 363 4.24 23.79 -12.77
N LYS A 364 3.13 23.19 -13.23
CA LYS A 364 1.86 23.87 -13.51
C LYS A 364 0.91 23.97 -12.31
N GLY A 365 1.17 23.25 -11.22
CA GLY A 365 0.24 23.09 -10.10
C GLY A 365 -0.94 22.15 -10.42
N GLU A 366 -0.78 21.23 -11.37
CA GLU A 366 -1.80 20.24 -11.74
C GLU A 366 -1.71 18.96 -10.89
N GLU A 367 -2.85 18.30 -10.71
CA GLU A 367 -2.97 16.98 -10.08
C GLU A 367 -2.31 15.87 -10.92
N PHE A 368 -1.63 14.94 -10.24
CA PHE A 368 -1.16 13.69 -10.83
C PHE A 368 -2.31 12.70 -11.01
N PRO A 369 -2.18 11.71 -11.90
CA PRO A 369 -3.12 10.57 -11.93
C PRO A 369 -3.21 9.92 -10.55
N ALA A 370 -4.43 9.76 -10.02
CA ALA A 370 -4.65 9.44 -8.61
C ALA A 370 -3.91 8.18 -8.11
N GLN A 371 -3.70 7.19 -8.98
CA GLN A 371 -2.96 5.97 -8.67
C GLN A 371 -1.44 6.13 -8.51
N ASN A 372 -0.86 7.29 -8.86
CA ASN A 372 0.58 7.56 -8.74
C ASN A 372 0.96 8.08 -7.35
N TYR A 373 0.02 8.66 -6.59
CA TYR A 373 0.28 9.14 -5.23
C TYR A 373 0.49 7.98 -4.25
N ILE A 374 1.59 8.04 -3.50
CA ILE A 374 1.89 7.17 -2.35
C ILE A 374 1.72 7.93 -1.04
N VAL A 375 2.15 9.19 -1.03
CA VAL A 375 1.79 10.22 -0.05
C VAL A 375 1.36 11.43 -0.84
N LYS A 376 0.18 11.97 -0.57
CA LYS A 376 -0.26 13.26 -1.11
C LYS A 376 -0.24 14.28 0.02
N ASP A 377 0.13 15.53 -0.28
CA ASP A 377 -0.15 16.62 0.64
C ASP A 377 -1.67 16.87 0.74
N GLU A 378 -2.27 16.49 1.86
CA GLU A 378 -3.67 16.78 2.19
C GLU A 378 -3.85 18.10 2.97
N MET A 379 -2.79 18.88 3.18
CA MET A 379 -2.89 20.18 3.88
C MET A 379 -3.28 21.34 2.94
N ALA A 380 -3.16 21.17 1.62
CA ALA A 380 -3.31 22.25 0.65
C ALA A 380 -4.71 22.48 0.05
N GLU A 381 -5.68 21.54 0.10
CA GLU A 381 -7.09 21.92 -0.14
C GLU A 381 -8.13 20.97 0.50
N THR A 382 -8.97 21.54 1.37
CA THR A 382 -10.11 20.90 2.06
C THR A 382 -9.83 19.54 2.76
N ARG A 383 -9.80 19.58 4.11
CA ARG A 383 -10.60 18.58 4.85
C ARG A 383 -12.01 18.65 4.28
N PRO A 384 -12.62 17.60 3.70
CA PRO A 384 -13.87 17.71 2.94
C PRO A 384 -15.00 18.26 3.82
N ALA A 385 -15.29 19.57 3.67
CA ALA A 385 -15.58 20.54 4.73
C ALA A 385 -16.43 20.03 5.91
N LYS A 386 -15.80 19.21 6.79
CA LYS A 386 -16.43 18.18 7.65
C LYS A 386 -17.91 17.95 7.30
N ARG A 387 -18.18 17.46 6.07
CA ARG A 387 -19.51 17.51 5.39
C ARG A 387 -20.62 17.34 6.41
N LYS A 388 -21.26 18.46 6.81
CA LYS A 388 -21.97 18.61 8.10
C LYS A 388 -22.76 17.33 8.38
N PRO A 389 -22.44 16.58 9.47
CA PRO A 389 -22.90 15.21 9.62
C PRO A 389 -24.41 15.17 9.44
N VAL A 390 -24.85 14.56 8.33
CA VAL A 390 -26.26 14.55 7.96
C VAL A 390 -26.93 13.56 8.90
N PHE A 391 -27.47 14.12 9.98
CA PHE A 391 -28.20 13.36 10.99
C PHE A 391 -29.46 12.81 10.33
N LYS A 392 -29.40 11.51 10.04
CA LYS A 392 -30.57 10.74 9.64
C LYS A 392 -31.45 10.51 10.85
N LYS A 393 -32.75 10.41 10.57
CA LYS A 393 -33.72 9.86 11.50
C LYS A 393 -33.82 8.34 11.35
N VAL A 394 -34.34 7.67 12.36
CA VAL A 394 -34.47 6.20 12.36
C VAL A 394 -35.33 5.71 11.18
N ASP A 395 -36.43 6.39 10.86
CA ASP A 395 -37.29 6.07 9.71
C ASP A 395 -36.61 6.19 8.33
N GLN A 396 -35.45 6.84 8.23
CA GLN A 396 -34.65 7.00 7.00
C GLN A 396 -33.60 5.89 6.79
N LEU A 397 -33.62 4.86 7.62
CA LEU A 397 -32.77 3.67 7.52
C LEU A 397 -33.38 2.65 6.54
N LYS A 398 -32.53 1.96 5.78
CA LYS A 398 -32.94 0.95 4.78
C LYS A 398 -31.99 -0.27 4.85
N PRO A 399 -32.43 -1.48 4.46
CA PRO A 399 -31.59 -2.68 4.40
C PRO A 399 -30.24 -2.44 3.72
N ASP A 400 -29.19 -3.07 4.26
CA ASP A 400 -27.79 -3.03 3.79
C ASP A 400 -27.15 -1.64 3.59
N THR A 401 -27.80 -0.55 4.02
CA THR A 401 -27.25 0.80 3.92
C THR A 401 -26.25 1.12 5.04
N LYS A 402 -25.26 1.96 4.73
CA LYS A 402 -24.10 2.26 5.58
C LYS A 402 -23.74 3.75 5.56
N GLY A 403 -22.92 4.18 6.52
CA GLY A 403 -22.43 5.57 6.62
C GLY A 403 -23.38 6.51 7.35
N HIS A 404 -24.36 6.00 8.09
CA HIS A 404 -25.34 6.83 8.78
C HIS A 404 -24.73 7.56 9.98
N THR A 405 -25.27 8.73 10.29
CA THR A 405 -25.05 9.39 11.59
C THR A 405 -26.42 9.70 12.20
N LEU A 406 -26.63 9.35 13.46
CA LEU A 406 -27.89 9.55 14.18
C LEU A 406 -27.63 10.09 15.60
N VAL A 407 -28.62 10.77 16.18
CA VAL A 407 -28.72 10.99 17.63
C VAL A 407 -29.91 10.18 18.10
N VAL A 408 -29.71 9.27 19.04
CA VAL A 408 -30.77 8.37 19.54
C VAL A 408 -30.70 8.27 21.06
N LYS A 409 -31.85 8.04 21.70
CA LYS A 409 -31.95 7.66 23.11
C LYS A 409 -31.96 6.14 23.25
N VAL A 410 -31.33 5.63 24.30
CA VAL A 410 -31.35 4.21 24.66
C VAL A 410 -32.62 3.93 25.48
N VAL A 411 -33.60 3.28 24.86
CA VAL A 411 -34.87 2.89 25.49
C VAL A 411 -34.67 1.69 26.41
N SER A 412 -33.87 0.72 25.99
CA SER A 412 -33.46 -0.42 26.83
C SER A 412 -32.13 -1.02 26.37
N SER A 413 -31.48 -1.78 27.25
CA SER A 413 -30.20 -2.43 26.97
C SER A 413 -30.19 -3.82 27.59
N LYS A 414 -29.95 -4.86 26.78
CA LYS A 414 -30.00 -6.27 27.18
C LYS A 414 -28.71 -6.97 26.78
N MET A 415 -27.94 -7.43 27.77
CA MET A 415 -26.78 -8.29 27.52
C MET A 415 -27.24 -9.60 26.87
N VAL A 416 -26.68 -9.95 25.71
CA VAL A 416 -27.00 -11.19 24.96
C VAL A 416 -25.85 -12.18 24.92
N MET A 417 -24.61 -11.73 25.13
CA MET A 417 -23.47 -12.61 25.37
C MET A 417 -22.40 -11.93 26.23
N GLN A 418 -21.94 -12.61 27.28
CA GLN A 418 -20.74 -12.28 28.01
C GLN A 418 -19.91 -13.55 28.21
N LYS A 419 -18.68 -13.59 27.67
CA LYS A 419 -17.74 -14.70 27.84
C LYS A 419 -16.33 -14.19 28.09
N ALA A 420 -15.71 -14.64 29.18
CA ALA A 420 -14.28 -14.55 29.35
C ALA A 420 -13.59 -15.72 28.62
N ARG A 421 -12.47 -15.46 27.93
CA ARG A 421 -11.55 -16.51 27.49
C ARG A 421 -10.39 -16.60 28.48
N PRO A 422 -10.06 -17.80 29.00
CA PRO A 422 -8.78 -18.02 29.66
C PRO A 422 -7.70 -18.16 28.58
N ASP A 423 -6.93 -17.10 28.37
CA ASP A 423 -5.72 -17.10 27.55
C ASP A 423 -4.72 -16.08 28.11
N GLY A 424 -3.44 -16.20 27.76
CA GLY A 424 -2.32 -15.66 28.53
C GLY A 424 -2.31 -14.15 28.81
N ILE A 425 -2.01 -13.79 30.07
CA ILE A 425 -1.60 -12.47 30.58
C ILE A 425 -2.63 -11.32 30.46
N GLN A 426 -3.56 -11.31 29.50
CA GLN A 426 -4.65 -10.32 29.42
C GLN A 426 -6.01 -10.95 29.08
N VAL A 427 -6.94 -10.95 30.04
CA VAL A 427 -8.31 -11.46 29.87
C VAL A 427 -9.13 -10.50 28.99
N ARG A 428 -9.21 -10.78 27.68
CA ARG A 428 -10.19 -10.14 26.79
C ARG A 428 -11.57 -10.76 26.99
N GLN A 429 -12.45 -10.07 27.71
CA GLN A 429 -13.88 -10.40 27.75
C GLN A 429 -14.54 -10.03 26.42
N VAL A 430 -15.33 -10.95 25.85
CA VAL A 430 -16.23 -10.64 24.74
C VAL A 430 -17.60 -10.33 25.33
N ARG A 431 -18.09 -9.10 25.10
CA ARG A 431 -19.42 -8.64 25.54
C ARG A 431 -20.24 -8.22 24.32
N ILE A 432 -21.51 -8.61 24.26
CA ILE A 432 -22.48 -8.13 23.26
C ILE A 432 -23.81 -7.86 23.97
N ALA A 433 -24.40 -6.70 23.69
CA ALA A 433 -25.76 -6.35 24.08
C ALA A 433 -26.60 -5.97 22.86
N GLU A 434 -27.88 -6.31 22.89
CA GLU A 434 -28.90 -5.71 22.02
C GLU A 434 -29.57 -4.57 22.79
N CYS A 435 -29.55 -3.37 22.22
CA CYS A 435 -30.06 -2.17 22.85
C CYS A 435 -31.17 -1.59 21.97
N LEU A 436 -32.38 -1.42 22.49
CA LEU A 436 -33.42 -0.70 21.76
C LEU A 436 -33.08 0.79 21.80
N VAL A 437 -32.86 1.39 20.63
CA VAL A 437 -32.54 2.82 20.51
C VAL A 437 -33.55 3.50 19.59
N GLY A 438 -33.80 4.79 19.79
CA GLY A 438 -34.71 5.52 18.91
C GLY A 438 -34.65 7.04 19.01
N ASP A 439 -35.41 7.67 18.12
CA ASP A 439 -35.66 9.10 18.05
C ASP A 439 -37.17 9.37 17.89
N GLU A 440 -37.58 10.60 17.57
CA GLU A 440 -38.99 10.97 17.39
C GLU A 440 -39.67 10.35 16.16
N THR A 441 -38.94 9.62 15.31
CA THR A 441 -39.48 8.95 14.11
C THR A 441 -39.65 7.44 14.28
N GLY A 442 -38.84 6.80 15.12
CA GLY A 442 -38.91 5.35 15.34
C GLY A 442 -37.84 4.79 16.27
N THR A 443 -37.87 3.47 16.42
CA THR A 443 -36.87 2.67 17.14
C THR A 443 -36.23 1.61 16.23
N ILE A 444 -35.02 1.18 16.59
CA ILE A 444 -34.29 0.09 15.98
C ILE A 444 -33.39 -0.58 17.05
N ILE A 445 -33.11 -1.86 16.92
CA ILE A 445 -32.18 -2.56 17.83
C ILE A 445 -30.74 -2.32 17.36
N PHE A 446 -29.95 -1.72 18.24
CA PHE A 446 -28.50 -1.54 18.09
C PHE A 446 -27.73 -2.72 18.70
N THR A 447 -26.75 -3.26 17.99
CA THR A 447 -25.87 -4.33 18.50
C THR A 447 -24.56 -3.76 19.04
N ALA A 448 -24.53 -3.47 20.35
CA ALA A 448 -23.34 -2.99 21.05
C ALA A 448 -22.34 -4.12 21.32
N ARG A 449 -21.04 -3.87 21.12
CA ARG A 449 -19.95 -4.85 21.34
C ARG A 449 -18.83 -4.28 22.22
N ASN A 450 -18.33 -5.11 23.13
CA ASN A 450 -17.26 -4.82 24.08
C ASN A 450 -17.50 -3.49 24.80
N ASP A 451 -16.62 -2.51 24.64
CA ASP A 451 -16.64 -1.24 25.36
C ASP A 451 -17.82 -0.34 24.95
N GLN A 452 -18.44 -0.59 23.79
CA GLN A 452 -19.70 0.05 23.41
C GLN A 452 -20.83 -0.29 24.39
N VAL A 453 -20.80 -1.47 25.02
CA VAL A 453 -21.88 -1.91 25.93
C VAL A 453 -21.98 -0.99 27.16
N ASP A 454 -20.85 -0.46 27.62
CA ASP A 454 -20.81 0.46 28.78
C ASP A 454 -21.31 1.87 28.44
N LEU A 455 -21.38 2.22 27.14
CA LEU A 455 -21.92 3.48 26.64
C LEU A 455 -23.43 3.41 26.38
N MET A 456 -23.99 2.21 26.25
CA MET A 456 -25.40 1.98 25.90
C MET A 456 -26.25 1.72 27.16
N THR A 457 -26.22 2.66 28.10
CA THR A 457 -27.04 2.63 29.32
C THR A 457 -28.44 3.20 29.07
N THR A 458 -29.47 2.57 29.63
CA THR A 458 -30.87 3.03 29.51
C THR A 458 -31.03 4.49 29.94
N GLY A 459 -31.72 5.29 29.12
CA GLY A 459 -31.90 6.73 29.33
C GLY A 459 -30.79 7.63 28.76
N ALA A 460 -29.62 7.07 28.40
CA ALA A 460 -28.57 7.85 27.75
C ALA A 460 -29.00 8.34 26.36
N THR A 461 -28.52 9.52 25.98
CA THR A 461 -28.53 9.99 24.58
C THR A 461 -27.15 9.73 23.98
N VAL A 462 -27.12 9.07 22.82
CA VAL A 462 -25.87 8.71 22.12
C VAL A 462 -25.88 9.18 20.67
N ILE A 463 -24.71 9.61 20.21
CA ILE A 463 -24.42 9.87 18.81
C ILE A 463 -23.78 8.62 18.22
N LEU A 464 -24.43 8.03 17.23
CA LEU A 464 -23.90 6.92 16.45
C LEU A 464 -23.34 7.49 15.14
N ARG A 465 -22.03 7.36 14.89
CA ARG A 465 -21.36 7.88 13.69
C ARG A 465 -20.85 6.77 12.79
N ASN A 466 -21.03 6.94 11.48
CA ASN A 466 -20.66 5.96 10.45
C ASN A 466 -21.26 4.57 10.75
N ALA A 467 -22.51 4.56 11.21
CA ALA A 467 -23.26 3.34 11.50
C ALA A 467 -23.75 2.67 10.21
N LYS A 468 -24.02 1.38 10.29
CA LYS A 468 -24.55 0.54 9.20
C LYS A 468 -25.75 -0.27 9.66
N ILE A 469 -26.57 -0.67 8.71
CA ILE A 469 -27.57 -1.73 8.90
C ILE A 469 -26.90 -3.07 8.62
N ASP A 470 -27.00 -3.98 9.60
CA ASP A 470 -26.73 -5.40 9.45
C ASP A 470 -28.07 -6.15 9.40
N MET A 471 -28.27 -7.00 8.39
CA MET A 471 -29.46 -7.85 8.31
C MET A 471 -29.28 -9.10 9.18
N PHE A 472 -30.24 -9.36 10.07
CA PHE A 472 -30.23 -10.53 10.95
C PHE A 472 -31.60 -11.23 10.90
N LYS A 473 -31.62 -12.43 10.29
CA LYS A 473 -32.84 -13.23 10.08
C LYS A 473 -33.99 -12.44 9.41
N GLY A 474 -33.68 -11.70 8.36
CA GLY A 474 -34.67 -10.87 7.63
C GLY A 474 -34.97 -9.51 8.26
N SER A 475 -34.70 -9.29 9.55
CA SER A 475 -34.92 -8.00 10.22
C SER A 475 -33.66 -7.13 10.23
N MET A 476 -33.82 -5.80 10.24
CA MET A 476 -32.71 -4.86 10.40
C MET A 476 -32.15 -4.83 11.83
N ARG A 477 -30.83 -4.64 11.95
CA ARG A 477 -30.11 -4.26 13.18
C ARG A 477 -29.16 -3.10 12.87
N LEU A 478 -29.04 -2.13 13.78
CA LEU A 478 -28.08 -1.03 13.65
C LEU A 478 -26.75 -1.43 14.30
N ALA A 479 -25.62 -1.16 13.65
CA ALA A 479 -24.30 -1.49 14.18
C ALA A 479 -23.26 -0.40 13.87
N VAL A 480 -22.25 -0.29 14.73
CA VAL A 480 -21.05 0.53 14.53
C VAL A 480 -19.83 -0.38 14.50
N ASP A 481 -19.09 -0.35 13.39
CA ASP A 481 -17.87 -1.13 13.20
C ASP A 481 -16.60 -0.36 13.64
N LYS A 482 -15.42 -0.91 13.32
CA LYS A 482 -14.11 -0.32 13.67
C LYS A 482 -13.82 1.05 13.05
N TRP A 483 -14.63 1.52 12.09
CA TRP A 483 -14.51 2.82 11.42
C TRP A 483 -15.59 3.82 11.87
N GLY A 484 -16.51 3.41 12.74
CA GLY A 484 -17.52 4.29 13.33
C GLY A 484 -17.26 4.61 14.80
N ARG A 485 -18.18 5.34 15.41
CA ARG A 485 -18.11 5.72 16.83
C ARG A 485 -19.47 5.70 17.51
N VAL A 486 -19.44 5.41 18.81
CA VAL A 486 -20.54 5.62 19.76
C VAL A 486 -20.04 6.69 20.73
N GLU A 487 -20.74 7.82 20.81
CA GLU A 487 -20.35 8.96 21.66
C GLU A 487 -21.55 9.35 22.53
N VAL A 488 -21.47 9.23 23.85
CA VAL A 488 -22.52 9.73 24.77
C VAL A 488 -22.54 11.26 24.70
N THR A 489 -23.74 11.84 24.70
CA THR A 489 -23.96 13.29 24.54
C THR A 489 -24.98 13.82 25.55
N GLU A 490 -25.10 15.14 25.64
CA GLU A 490 -26.15 15.82 26.42
C GLU A 490 -27.56 15.28 26.10
N PRO A 491 -28.48 15.20 27.08
CA PRO A 491 -29.81 14.63 26.87
C PRO A 491 -30.60 15.35 25.77
N ALA A 492 -31.01 14.63 24.72
CA ALA A 492 -31.83 15.23 23.67
C ALA A 492 -33.24 15.58 24.17
N SER A 493 -33.84 16.64 23.61
CA SER A 493 -35.17 17.13 24.00
C SER A 493 -36.34 16.31 23.43
N PHE A 494 -36.11 15.45 22.43
CA PHE A 494 -37.16 14.64 21.82
C PHE A 494 -37.61 13.47 22.71
N SER A 495 -38.88 13.07 22.58
CA SER A 495 -39.37 11.76 23.04
C SER A 495 -39.11 10.69 21.97
N VAL A 496 -38.91 9.44 22.38
CA VAL A 496 -38.73 8.33 21.43
C VAL A 496 -40.09 7.85 20.93
N LYS A 497 -40.18 7.57 19.63
CA LYS A 497 -41.37 7.00 18.99
C LYS A 497 -41.27 5.47 18.97
N GLU A 498 -41.80 4.82 20.01
CA GLU A 498 -41.67 3.37 20.19
C GLU A 498 -42.65 2.53 19.35
N ASP A 499 -43.75 3.11 18.82
CA ASP A 499 -44.72 2.43 17.96
C ASP A 499 -44.21 2.11 16.55
N ASN A 500 -43.13 2.77 16.10
CA ASN A 500 -42.49 2.50 14.81
C ASN A 500 -41.14 1.80 15.00
N ASN A 501 -41.12 0.46 15.09
CA ASN A 501 -39.91 -0.31 15.34
C ASN A 501 -39.40 -1.04 14.09
N LEU A 502 -38.34 -0.48 13.48
CA LEU A 502 -37.73 -0.98 12.25
C LEU A 502 -37.02 -2.33 12.40
N SER A 503 -36.77 -2.79 13.64
CA SER A 503 -36.23 -4.13 13.91
C SER A 503 -37.30 -5.21 14.04
N LEU A 504 -38.59 -4.86 13.95
CA LEU A 504 -39.72 -5.79 13.83
C LEU A 504 -40.22 -5.94 12.38
N VAL A 505 -39.71 -5.14 11.45
CA VAL A 505 -39.99 -5.29 10.01
C VAL A 505 -39.07 -6.36 9.44
N GLU A 506 -39.67 -7.38 8.82
CA GLU A 506 -38.95 -8.37 8.01
C GLU A 506 -38.86 -7.89 6.55
N TYR A 507 -37.71 -8.12 5.92
CA TYR A 507 -37.43 -7.72 4.55
C TYR A 507 -37.04 -8.95 3.72
N GLU A 508 -37.77 -9.18 2.63
CA GLU A 508 -37.45 -10.21 1.64
C GLU A 508 -36.37 -9.71 0.67
N LEU A 509 -35.23 -10.40 0.63
CA LEU A 509 -34.11 -10.06 -0.25
C LEU A 509 -34.29 -10.73 -1.62
N ILE A 510 -34.99 -10.05 -2.53
CA ILE A 510 -35.22 -10.50 -3.90
C ILE A 510 -33.92 -10.37 -4.71
N ASN A 511 -33.37 -11.51 -5.16
CA ASN A 511 -32.25 -11.54 -6.11
C ASN A 511 -32.76 -11.19 -7.52
N VAL A 512 -32.40 -10.00 -8.02
CA VAL A 512 -32.83 -9.53 -9.36
C VAL A 512 -32.38 -10.46 -10.49
N ASN A 513 -31.31 -11.25 -10.28
CA ASN A 513 -30.83 -12.25 -11.23
C ASN A 513 -31.79 -13.44 -11.45
N GLU A 514 -32.80 -13.64 -10.60
CA GLU A 514 -33.80 -14.71 -10.76
C GLU A 514 -35.07 -14.24 -11.51
N LEU A 515 -35.18 -12.93 -11.80
CA LEU A 515 -36.31 -12.34 -12.53
C LEU A 515 -36.09 -12.19 -14.05
N VAL A 516 -34.89 -12.45 -14.56
CA VAL A 516 -34.58 -12.36 -16.00
C VAL A 516 -34.70 -13.72 -16.68
N ASN A 517 -35.94 -14.19 -16.84
CA ASN A 517 -36.27 -15.34 -17.68
C ASN A 517 -36.61 -14.82 -19.10
N PRO A 518 -35.82 -15.13 -20.16
CA PRO A 518 -35.97 -14.52 -21.48
C PRO A 518 -37.15 -15.13 -22.26
N GLY A 519 -38.39 -14.82 -21.85
CA GLY A 519 -39.58 -15.55 -22.30
C GLY A 519 -40.91 -14.79 -22.37
N ALA A 520 -40.95 -13.48 -22.08
CA ALA A 520 -42.11 -12.62 -22.38
C ALA A 520 -41.65 -11.16 -22.53
N GLY A 521 -42.25 -10.42 -23.47
CA GLY A 521 -41.95 -9.01 -23.68
C GLY A 521 -43.12 -8.12 -23.29
N GLU A 522 -42.97 -7.34 -22.22
CA GLU A 522 -43.76 -6.12 -22.00
C GLU A 522 -42.97 -5.12 -21.15
N VAL A 523 -43.00 -3.84 -21.51
CA VAL A 523 -42.30 -2.77 -20.79
C VAL A 523 -43.29 -2.10 -19.84
N VAL A 524 -43.14 -2.36 -18.53
CA VAL A 524 -43.94 -1.70 -17.49
C VAL A 524 -43.06 -0.70 -16.75
N ASN A 525 -43.28 0.60 -17.01
CA ASN A 525 -42.72 1.66 -16.17
C ASN A 525 -43.49 1.74 -14.85
N ALA A 526 -42.79 1.71 -13.72
CA ALA A 526 -43.37 2.01 -12.40
C ALA A 526 -42.39 2.82 -11.55
N VAL A 527 -42.97 3.79 -10.83
CA VAL A 527 -42.38 4.85 -9.99
C VAL A 527 -41.48 4.32 -8.86
#